data_AF-A0A6G1R794-F1
#
_entry.id   AF-A0A6G1R794-F1
#
_cell.length_a   1.000
_cell.length_b   1.000
_cell.length_c   1.000
_cell.angle_alpha   90.00
_cell.angle_beta   90.00
_cell.angle_gamma   90.00
#
_symmetry.space_group_name_H-M   'P 1'
#
loop_
_entity.id
_entity.type
_entity.pdbx_description
1 polymer ?
#
loop_
_entity_poly.entity_id
_entity_poly.type
_entity_poly.pdbx_seq_one_letter_code
_entity_poly.pdbx_strand_id
1 'polypeptide(L)'
;TVQATCAALMRFYSGIALHAPKDLLLPRIDTEIMGRILWLSRAKVRDMQLKLALVQSITQVSSAIQAVGDCGSFKLSSKKEAIQTLLDWIQDEPWDALVYGVFQALEELSKLRPPLRMEDTQKLLAVCCQVVFSYPSAEQMRKRRKTVRAAVNMKLLHRRSTEDLGHLIQTLLKGSPSCFDDMVYVLKGCLTSANALERERSLDLCACVLEACKEELKLMRGDS
;
A
#
# COMPACT_ATOMS: atom_id res chain seq x y z
N THR A 1 -19.47 -18.65 8.82
CA THR A 1 -19.27 -17.68 9.92
C THR A 1 -19.31 -16.28 9.35
N VAL A 2 -19.74 -15.28 10.12
CA VAL A 2 -20.01 -13.90 9.66
C VAL A 2 -18.87 -13.28 8.83
N GLN A 3 -17.61 -13.58 9.15
CA GLN A 3 -16.43 -13.08 8.42
C GLN A 3 -16.35 -13.60 6.98
N ALA A 4 -16.63 -14.88 6.75
CA ALA A 4 -16.65 -15.46 5.41
C ALA A 4 -17.72 -14.79 4.54
N THR A 5 -18.88 -14.46 5.14
CA THR A 5 -19.93 -13.69 4.47
C THR A 5 -19.47 -12.27 4.15
N CYS A 6 -18.85 -11.56 5.09
CA CYS A 6 -18.29 -10.22 4.82
C CYS A 6 -17.23 -10.26 3.71
N ALA A 7 -16.32 -11.23 3.74
CA ALA A 7 -15.27 -11.40 2.74
C ALA A 7 -15.84 -11.75 1.36
N ALA A 8 -16.92 -12.53 1.30
CA ALA A 8 -17.63 -12.81 0.04
C ALA A 8 -18.33 -11.56 -0.51
N LEU A 9 -18.99 -10.78 0.36
CA LEU A 9 -19.65 -9.54 -0.02
C LEU A 9 -18.66 -8.49 -0.53
N MET A 10 -17.50 -8.32 0.12
CA MET A 10 -16.44 -7.42 -0.38
C MET A 10 -16.03 -7.78 -1.80
N ARG A 11 -15.75 -9.06 -2.06
CA ARG A 11 -15.41 -9.57 -3.39
C ARG A 11 -16.53 -9.39 -4.40
N PHE A 12 -17.77 -9.53 -3.98
CA PHE A 12 -18.94 -9.28 -4.83
C PHE A 12 -19.02 -7.80 -5.22
N TYR A 13 -18.90 -6.87 -4.27
CA TYR A 13 -18.91 -5.43 -4.56
C TYR A 13 -17.75 -5.01 -5.47
N SER A 14 -16.53 -5.49 -5.22
CA SER A 14 -15.40 -5.19 -6.09
C SER A 14 -15.51 -5.87 -7.45
N GLY A 15 -16.12 -7.06 -7.51
CA GLY A 15 -16.48 -7.72 -8.76
C GLY A 15 -17.46 -6.89 -9.59
N ILE A 16 -18.50 -6.31 -8.97
CA ILE A 16 -19.41 -5.36 -9.64
C ILE A 16 -18.60 -4.18 -10.19
N ALA A 17 -17.69 -3.60 -9.40
CA ALA A 17 -16.91 -2.45 -9.84
C ALA A 17 -16.11 -2.74 -11.12
N LEU A 18 -15.51 -3.93 -11.23
CA LEU A 18 -14.72 -4.34 -12.40
C LEU A 18 -15.56 -4.56 -13.67
N HIS A 19 -16.82 -4.95 -13.54
CA HIS A 19 -17.66 -5.34 -14.68
C HIS A 19 -18.78 -4.34 -14.99
N ALA A 20 -19.01 -3.35 -14.12
CA ALA A 20 -20.02 -2.34 -14.34
C ALA A 20 -19.68 -1.47 -15.56
N PRO A 21 -20.68 -1.07 -16.36
CA PRO A 21 -20.49 -0.06 -17.40
C PRO A 21 -19.90 1.23 -16.81
N LYS A 22 -18.94 1.82 -17.51
CA LYS A 22 -18.19 3.00 -17.08
C LYS A 22 -19.11 4.16 -16.64
N ASP A 23 -20.20 4.37 -17.37
CA ASP A 23 -21.16 5.46 -17.16
C ASP A 23 -21.98 5.31 -15.87
N LEU A 24 -22.11 4.09 -15.35
CA LEU A 24 -22.92 3.79 -14.16
C LEU A 24 -22.07 3.53 -12.91
N LEU A 25 -20.74 3.43 -13.07
CA LEU A 25 -19.84 3.01 -12.01
C LEU A 25 -19.59 4.14 -11.00
N LEU A 26 -19.09 5.30 -11.47
CA LEU A 26 -18.61 6.38 -10.60
C LEU A 26 -19.65 6.86 -9.57
N PRO A 27 -20.94 7.06 -9.92
CA PRO A 27 -21.93 7.53 -8.94
C PRO A 27 -22.16 6.56 -7.78
N ARG A 28 -21.86 5.27 -7.96
CA ARG A 28 -22.08 4.21 -6.97
C ARG A 28 -20.85 3.91 -6.13
N ILE A 29 -19.67 4.32 -6.57
CA ILE A 29 -18.42 3.88 -5.96
C ILE A 29 -18.29 4.29 -4.51
N ASP A 30 -18.49 5.57 -4.18
CA ASP A 30 -18.21 6.05 -2.83
C ASP A 30 -19.12 5.39 -1.78
N THR A 31 -20.42 5.33 -2.04
CA THR A 31 -21.41 4.85 -1.05
C THR A 31 -21.73 3.36 -1.18
N GLU A 32 -21.99 2.88 -2.39
CA GLU A 32 -22.54 1.53 -2.62
C GLU A 32 -21.46 0.45 -2.75
N ILE A 33 -20.23 0.83 -3.09
CA ILE A 33 -19.13 -0.11 -3.33
C ILE A 33 -18.03 0.07 -2.29
N MET A 34 -17.23 1.14 -2.37
CA MET A 34 -16.12 1.40 -1.46
C MET A 34 -16.61 1.57 -0.02
N GLY A 35 -17.65 2.37 0.20
CA GLY A 35 -18.26 2.54 1.52
C GLY A 35 -18.76 1.23 2.12
N ARG A 36 -19.34 0.32 1.32
CA ARG A 36 -19.75 -1.01 1.79
C ARG A 36 -18.56 -1.91 2.11
N ILE A 37 -17.52 -1.91 1.28
CA ILE A 37 -16.27 -2.64 1.53
C ILE A 37 -15.63 -2.16 2.84
N LEU A 38 -15.51 -0.85 3.05
CA LEU A 38 -14.95 -0.27 4.28
C LEU A 38 -15.83 -0.56 5.49
N TRP A 39 -17.16 -0.52 5.35
CA TRP A 39 -18.04 -0.89 6.46
C TRP A 39 -17.89 -2.36 6.86
N LEU A 40 -17.83 -3.28 5.88
CA LEU A 40 -17.65 -4.72 6.13
C LEU A 40 -16.31 -5.04 6.79
N SER A 41 -15.28 -4.20 6.58
CA SER A 41 -13.94 -4.41 7.15
C SER A 41 -13.86 -4.14 8.65
N ARG A 42 -14.83 -3.38 9.19
CA ARG A 42 -14.93 -3.02 10.62
C ARG A 42 -15.41 -4.17 11.51
N ALA A 43 -15.42 -5.40 11.02
CA ALA A 43 -15.75 -6.57 11.82
C ALA A 43 -14.81 -6.66 13.04
N LYS A 44 -15.38 -6.96 14.23
CA LYS A 44 -14.63 -7.02 15.50
C LYS A 44 -13.47 -8.01 15.47
N VAL A 45 -13.69 -9.16 14.84
CA VAL A 45 -12.66 -10.15 14.58
C VAL A 45 -12.35 -10.08 13.09
N ARG A 46 -11.07 -10.02 12.74
CA ARG A 46 -10.59 -9.95 11.36
C ARG A 46 -9.68 -11.15 11.12
N ASP A 47 -10.13 -12.12 10.33
CA ASP A 47 -9.34 -13.29 9.95
C ASP A 47 -8.57 -13.03 8.66
N MET A 48 -7.60 -13.90 8.33
CA MET A 48 -6.77 -13.75 7.12
C MET A 48 -7.60 -13.59 5.84
N GLN A 49 -8.74 -14.29 5.76
CA GLN A 49 -9.60 -14.27 4.58
C GLN A 49 -10.30 -12.92 4.39
N LEU A 50 -10.82 -12.31 5.45
CA LEU A 50 -11.43 -10.97 5.41
C LEU A 50 -10.41 -9.91 5.02
N LYS A 51 -9.20 -10.01 5.55
CA LYS A 51 -8.10 -9.08 5.30
C LYS A 51 -7.64 -9.13 3.84
N LEU A 52 -7.42 -10.34 3.32
CA LEU A 52 -7.11 -10.55 1.91
C LEU A 52 -8.24 -10.05 1.00
N ALA A 53 -9.51 -10.27 1.39
CA ALA A 53 -10.66 -9.76 0.65
C ALA A 53 -10.64 -8.24 0.59
N LEU A 54 -10.38 -7.57 1.71
CA LEU A 54 -10.30 -6.11 1.76
C LEU A 54 -9.22 -5.56 0.83
N VAL A 55 -7.99 -6.07 0.94
CA VAL A 55 -6.85 -5.63 0.11
C VAL A 55 -7.15 -5.84 -1.37
N GLN A 56 -7.65 -7.02 -1.74
CA GLN A 56 -8.05 -7.34 -3.10
C GLN A 56 -9.17 -6.41 -3.60
N SER A 57 -10.22 -6.23 -2.81
CA SER A 57 -11.37 -5.42 -3.19
C SER A 57 -11.03 -3.94 -3.35
N ILE A 58 -10.21 -3.37 -2.45
CA ILE A 58 -9.74 -1.98 -2.58
C ILE A 58 -8.91 -1.82 -3.85
N THR A 59 -7.98 -2.75 -4.12
CA THR A 59 -7.14 -2.73 -5.33
C THR A 59 -8.02 -2.76 -6.58
N GLN A 60 -8.96 -3.71 -6.64
CA GLN A 60 -9.87 -3.88 -7.78
C GLN A 60 -10.76 -2.65 -8.01
N VAL A 61 -11.33 -2.07 -6.96
CA VAL A 61 -12.15 -0.85 -7.08
C VAL A 61 -11.29 0.32 -7.55
N SER A 62 -10.08 0.46 -7.03
CA SER A 62 -9.15 1.52 -7.43
C SER A 62 -8.74 1.39 -8.90
N SER A 63 -8.45 0.17 -9.38
CA SER A 63 -8.15 -0.07 -10.79
C SER A 63 -9.39 0.12 -11.67
N ALA A 64 -10.59 -0.22 -11.19
CA ALA A 64 -11.83 0.03 -11.92
C ALA A 64 -12.09 1.54 -12.11
N ILE A 65 -11.85 2.36 -11.09
CA ILE A 65 -11.93 3.84 -11.20
C ILE A 65 -10.97 4.33 -12.27
N GLN A 66 -9.72 3.87 -12.26
CA GLN A 66 -8.70 4.28 -13.24
C GLN A 66 -9.07 3.84 -14.66
N ALA A 67 -9.66 2.65 -14.82
CA ALA A 67 -10.08 2.12 -16.11
C ALA A 67 -11.24 2.92 -16.75
N VAL A 68 -12.03 3.64 -15.95
CA VAL A 68 -13.05 4.56 -16.49
C VAL A 68 -12.39 5.71 -17.28
N GLY A 69 -11.13 6.06 -17.01
CA GLY A 69 -10.34 7.01 -17.80
C GLY A 69 -10.38 8.44 -17.28
N ASP A 70 -10.56 9.43 -18.16
CA ASP A 70 -10.67 10.85 -17.78
C ASP A 70 -12.06 11.12 -17.15
N CYS A 71 -12.23 10.61 -15.93
CA CYS A 71 -13.46 10.51 -15.16
C CYS A 71 -13.94 11.85 -14.60
N GLY A 72 -13.91 12.93 -15.40
CA GLY A 72 -14.55 14.21 -15.12
C GLY A 72 -14.59 14.58 -13.63
N SER A 73 -13.47 15.08 -13.08
CA SER A 73 -13.40 15.58 -11.69
C SER A 73 -13.80 14.61 -10.56
N PHE A 74 -14.10 13.33 -10.83
CA PHE A 74 -14.51 12.38 -9.80
C PHE A 74 -13.48 12.33 -8.68
N LYS A 75 -13.96 12.45 -7.44
CA LYS A 75 -13.16 12.45 -6.22
C LYS A 75 -13.69 11.34 -5.34
N LEU A 76 -12.84 10.39 -5.04
CA LEU A 76 -13.15 9.34 -4.08
C LEU A 76 -13.12 9.94 -2.67
N SER A 77 -14.28 10.26 -2.13
CA SER A 77 -14.44 10.89 -0.81
C SER A 77 -13.93 9.96 0.30
N SER A 78 -14.13 8.65 0.12
CA SER A 78 -13.68 7.59 1.03
C SER A 78 -12.18 7.25 0.92
N LYS A 79 -11.40 7.91 0.05
CA LYS A 79 -9.97 7.61 -0.19
C LYS A 79 -9.14 7.63 1.10
N LYS A 80 -9.29 8.70 1.90
CA LYS A 80 -8.53 8.85 3.16
C LYS A 80 -8.87 7.76 4.16
N GLU A 81 -10.15 7.39 4.26
CA GLU A 81 -10.60 6.31 5.12
C GLU A 81 -10.04 4.96 4.67
N ALA A 82 -10.03 4.68 3.37
CA ALA A 82 -9.47 3.45 2.81
C ALA A 82 -7.97 3.32 3.10
N ILE A 83 -7.20 4.39 2.90
CA ILE A 83 -5.77 4.43 3.25
C ILE A 83 -5.58 4.20 4.74
N GLN A 84 -6.31 4.94 5.59
CA GLN A 84 -6.19 4.79 7.04
C GLN A 84 -6.51 3.36 7.49
N THR A 85 -7.56 2.76 6.92
CA THR A 85 -7.96 1.38 7.20
C THR A 85 -6.83 0.40 6.89
N LEU A 86 -6.12 0.57 5.76
CA LEU A 86 -4.97 -0.25 5.39
C LEU A 86 -3.74 0.01 6.27
N LEU A 87 -3.50 1.27 6.66
CA LEU A 87 -2.38 1.66 7.52
C LEU A 87 -2.52 1.11 8.95
N ASP A 88 -3.70 1.26 9.56
CA ASP A 88 -4.00 0.67 10.87
C ASP A 88 -3.77 -0.85 10.83
N TRP A 89 -4.14 -1.45 9.70
CA TRP A 89 -3.97 -2.86 9.43
C TRP A 89 -2.52 -3.33 9.45
N ILE A 90 -1.63 -2.67 8.70
CA ILE A 90 -0.23 -3.09 8.62
C ILE A 90 0.57 -2.77 9.89
N GLN A 91 0.10 -1.83 10.71
CA GLN A 91 0.71 -1.53 12.00
C GLN A 91 0.37 -2.55 13.07
N ASP A 92 -0.88 -3.03 13.10
CA ASP A 92 -1.36 -3.98 14.10
C ASP A 92 -0.83 -5.41 13.86
N GLU A 93 -0.34 -5.71 12.65
CA GLU A 93 0.05 -7.05 12.27
C GLU A 93 1.55 -7.33 12.47
N PRO A 94 1.90 -8.53 12.93
CA PRO A 94 3.30 -8.95 12.95
C PRO A 94 3.81 -9.17 11.51
N TRP A 95 5.12 -9.01 11.31
CA TRP A 95 5.79 -9.15 10.01
C TRP A 95 5.51 -10.46 9.29
N ASP A 96 5.24 -11.54 10.03
CA ASP A 96 4.95 -12.87 9.51
C ASP A 96 3.48 -13.09 9.13
N ALA A 97 2.59 -12.14 9.46
CA ALA A 97 1.18 -12.13 9.09
C ALA A 97 0.80 -10.99 8.13
N LEU A 98 1.76 -10.14 7.76
CA LEU A 98 1.54 -9.05 6.81
C LEU A 98 0.88 -9.57 5.54
N VAL A 99 -0.29 -9.02 5.25
CA VAL A 99 -1.09 -9.43 4.10
C VAL A 99 -0.40 -8.98 2.83
N TYR A 100 -0.20 -9.94 1.92
CA TYR A 100 0.35 -9.68 0.62
C TYR A 100 -0.51 -8.68 -0.16
N GLY A 101 0.13 -7.67 -0.77
CA GLY A 101 -0.53 -6.70 -1.65
C GLY A 101 -1.05 -5.42 -0.97
N VAL A 102 -0.83 -5.19 0.33
CA VAL A 102 -1.26 -3.91 0.95
C VAL A 102 -0.57 -2.70 0.31
N PHE A 103 0.73 -2.77 0.07
CA PHE A 103 1.47 -1.69 -0.61
C PHE A 103 0.92 -1.43 -2.02
N GLN A 104 0.57 -2.48 -2.76
CA GLN A 104 -0.10 -2.35 -4.07
C GLN A 104 -1.47 -1.67 -3.94
N ALA A 105 -2.27 -2.02 -2.92
CA ALA A 105 -3.56 -1.37 -2.69
C ALA A 105 -3.40 0.12 -2.35
N LEU A 106 -2.39 0.47 -1.53
CA LEU A 106 -2.03 1.86 -1.23
C LEU A 106 -1.55 2.60 -2.48
N GLU A 107 -0.77 1.94 -3.32
CA GLU A 107 -0.28 2.48 -4.60
C GLU A 107 -1.45 2.82 -5.52
N GLU A 108 -2.37 1.88 -5.75
CA GLU A 108 -3.56 2.09 -6.57
C GLU A 108 -4.46 3.20 -6.02
N LEU A 109 -4.66 3.26 -4.70
CA LEU A 109 -5.39 4.35 -4.05
C LEU A 109 -4.71 5.70 -4.25
N SER A 110 -3.37 5.75 -4.19
CA SER A 110 -2.61 6.99 -4.31
C SER A 110 -2.82 7.69 -5.65
N LYS A 111 -3.01 6.90 -6.73
CA LYS A 111 -3.29 7.35 -8.11
C LYS A 111 -4.65 8.04 -8.26
N LEU A 112 -5.60 7.76 -7.37
CA LEU A 112 -6.95 8.29 -7.45
C LEU A 112 -7.03 9.76 -7.03
N ARG A 113 -8.08 10.48 -7.45
CA ARG A 113 -8.37 11.84 -6.96
C ARG A 113 -9.22 11.81 -5.68
N PRO A 114 -9.06 12.79 -4.77
CA PRO A 114 -8.08 13.88 -4.82
C PRO A 114 -6.65 13.41 -4.49
N PRO A 115 -5.61 14.16 -4.92
CA PRO A 115 -4.24 13.95 -4.46
C PRO A 115 -4.17 13.98 -2.92
N LEU A 116 -3.22 13.22 -2.38
CA LEU A 116 -3.00 13.22 -0.93
C LEU A 116 -2.42 14.56 -0.49
N ARG A 117 -2.87 15.01 0.69
CA ARG A 117 -2.27 16.16 1.36
C ARG A 117 -0.91 15.76 1.91
N MET A 118 -0.02 16.74 2.05
CA MET A 118 1.32 16.59 2.63
C MET A 118 1.33 15.74 3.91
N GLU A 119 0.51 16.10 4.90
CA GLU A 119 0.42 15.39 6.18
C GLU A 119 -0.01 13.91 6.03
N ASP A 120 -0.95 13.64 5.12
CA ASP A 120 -1.45 12.29 4.86
C ASP A 120 -0.39 11.44 4.14
N THR A 121 0.36 12.06 3.21
CA THR A 121 1.49 11.44 2.51
C THR A 121 2.63 11.10 3.47
N GLN A 122 3.05 12.06 4.30
CA GLN A 122 4.10 11.83 5.31
C GLN A 122 3.71 10.73 6.28
N LYS A 123 2.46 10.73 6.75
CA LYS A 123 1.94 9.66 7.62
C LYS A 123 1.98 8.31 6.92
N LEU A 124 1.47 8.21 5.69
CA LEU A 124 1.49 6.98 4.90
C LEU A 124 2.92 6.45 4.76
N LEU A 125 3.87 7.31 4.36
CA LEU A 125 5.27 6.94 4.18
C LEU A 125 5.93 6.52 5.49
N ALA A 126 5.75 7.27 6.57
CA ALA A 126 6.35 6.95 7.86
C ALA A 126 5.92 5.57 8.37
N VAL A 127 4.62 5.27 8.25
CA VAL A 127 4.06 3.98 8.65
C VAL A 127 4.58 2.85 7.78
N CYS A 128 4.59 3.03 6.46
CA CYS A 128 5.08 2.04 5.53
C CYS A 128 6.57 1.74 5.73
N CYS A 129 7.40 2.78 5.91
CA CYS A 129 8.82 2.65 6.22
C CYS A 129 9.03 1.93 7.55
N GLN A 130 8.31 2.33 8.61
CA GLN A 130 8.38 1.66 9.91
C GLN A 130 8.05 0.17 9.78
N VAL A 131 7.04 -0.17 8.99
CA VAL A 131 6.64 -1.55 8.71
C VAL A 131 7.78 -2.31 8.04
N VAL A 132 8.28 -1.84 6.90
CA VAL A 132 9.35 -2.55 6.18
C VAL A 132 10.64 -2.63 7.01
N PHE A 133 11.02 -1.56 7.70
CA PHE A 133 12.31 -1.48 8.40
C PHE A 133 12.36 -2.21 9.73
N SER A 134 11.20 -2.60 10.29
CA SER A 134 11.13 -3.29 11.57
C SER A 134 11.17 -4.83 11.44
N TYR A 135 11.26 -5.37 10.22
CA TYR A 135 11.44 -6.81 10.00
C TYR A 135 12.65 -7.37 10.76
N PRO A 136 12.58 -8.56 11.37
CA PRO A 136 13.72 -9.10 12.10
C PRO A 136 14.87 -9.49 11.15
N SER A 137 16.11 -9.25 11.58
CA SER A 137 17.32 -9.71 10.89
C SER A 137 17.45 -11.23 10.91
N ALA A 138 18.29 -11.78 10.04
CA ALA A 138 18.59 -13.21 10.01
C ALA A 138 19.11 -13.71 11.38
N GLU A 139 19.92 -12.90 12.04
CA GLU A 139 20.48 -13.21 13.36
C GLU A 139 19.38 -13.17 14.45
N GLN A 140 18.53 -12.15 14.44
CA GLN A 140 17.38 -12.06 15.35
C GLN A 140 16.43 -13.25 15.18
N MET A 141 16.29 -13.74 13.94
CA MET A 141 15.50 -14.94 13.64
C MET A 141 16.10 -16.21 14.22
N ARG A 142 17.43 -16.37 14.15
CA ARG A 142 18.13 -17.50 14.77
C ARG A 142 18.01 -17.45 16.30
N LYS A 143 18.15 -16.27 16.91
CA LYS A 143 17.95 -16.06 18.36
C LYS A 143 16.55 -16.43 18.82
N ARG A 144 15.53 -16.20 17.97
CA ARG A 144 14.12 -16.58 18.21
C ARG A 144 13.83 -18.08 17.97
N ARG A 145 14.85 -18.92 17.76
CA ARG A 145 14.74 -20.37 17.48
C ARG A 145 13.79 -20.70 16.31
N LYS A 146 13.66 -19.78 15.35
CA LYS A 146 12.85 -20.02 14.15
C LYS A 146 13.64 -20.91 13.19
N THR A 147 12.91 -21.70 12.38
CA THR A 147 13.53 -22.61 11.42
C THR A 147 14.31 -21.85 10.33
N VAL A 148 15.30 -22.49 9.72
CA VAL A 148 16.04 -21.91 8.58
C VAL A 148 15.07 -21.50 7.46
N ARG A 149 14.07 -22.33 7.18
CA ARG A 149 13.01 -22.03 6.20
C ARG A 149 12.24 -20.76 6.56
N ALA A 150 11.88 -20.57 7.82
CA ALA A 150 11.19 -19.35 8.27
C ALA A 150 12.06 -18.10 8.12
N ALA A 151 13.37 -18.21 8.37
CA ALA A 151 14.30 -17.10 8.18
C ALA A 151 14.47 -16.73 6.69
N VAL A 152 14.53 -17.73 5.79
CA VAL A 152 14.60 -17.50 4.33
C VAL A 152 13.31 -16.86 3.83
N ASN A 153 12.15 -17.39 4.20
CA ASN A 153 10.86 -16.83 3.83
C ASN A 153 10.73 -15.37 4.27
N MET A 154 11.20 -15.04 5.47
CA MET A 154 11.17 -13.66 5.95
C MET A 154 12.08 -12.72 5.18
N LYS A 155 13.29 -13.16 4.80
CA LYS A 155 14.16 -12.35 3.93
C LYS A 155 13.47 -12.05 2.59
N LEU A 156 12.79 -13.04 2.02
CA LEU A 156 12.05 -12.88 0.77
C LEU A 156 10.88 -11.90 0.94
N LEU A 157 10.09 -12.03 2.01
CA LEU A 157 8.99 -11.13 2.33
C LEU A 157 9.49 -9.70 2.53
N HIS A 158 10.54 -9.50 3.31
CA HIS A 158 11.16 -8.19 3.53
C HIS A 158 11.59 -7.55 2.21
N ARG A 159 12.32 -8.30 1.37
CA ARG A 159 12.78 -7.82 0.06
C ARG A 159 11.59 -7.38 -0.80
N ARG A 160 10.57 -8.23 -0.91
CA ARG A 160 9.36 -7.92 -1.69
C ARG A 160 8.62 -6.70 -1.15
N SER A 161 8.47 -6.58 0.16
CA SER A 161 7.85 -5.38 0.77
C SER A 161 8.68 -4.12 0.55
N THR A 162 10.01 -4.23 0.47
CA THR A 162 10.89 -3.09 0.15
C THR A 162 10.70 -2.65 -1.30
N GLU A 163 10.64 -3.61 -2.23
CA GLU A 163 10.38 -3.36 -3.66
C GLU A 163 8.98 -2.73 -3.85
N ASP A 164 7.94 -3.31 -3.24
CA ASP A 164 6.57 -2.79 -3.29
C ASP A 164 6.47 -1.36 -2.69
N LEU A 165 7.19 -1.08 -1.60
CA LEU A 165 7.27 0.27 -1.02
C LEU A 165 8.00 1.25 -1.95
N GLY A 166 9.06 0.80 -2.64
CA GLY A 166 9.74 1.59 -3.66
C GLY A 166 8.79 2.01 -4.79
N HIS A 167 7.96 1.08 -5.28
CA HIS A 167 6.94 1.35 -6.31
C HIS A 167 5.85 2.33 -5.82
N LEU A 168 5.41 2.19 -4.57
CA LEU A 168 4.49 3.14 -3.94
C LEU A 168 5.07 4.56 -3.88
N ILE A 169 6.31 4.69 -3.42
CA ILE A 169 7.01 5.99 -3.36
C ILE A 169 7.13 6.60 -4.75
N GLN A 170 7.54 5.80 -5.73
CA GLN A 170 7.65 6.26 -7.12
C GLN A 170 6.31 6.77 -7.66
N THR A 171 5.22 6.06 -7.38
CA THR A 171 3.88 6.47 -7.79
C THR A 171 3.47 7.81 -7.15
N LEU A 172 3.79 8.01 -5.88
CA LEU A 172 3.52 9.27 -5.18
C LEU A 172 4.32 10.44 -5.77
N LEU A 173 5.60 10.22 -6.10
CA LEU A 173 6.47 11.22 -6.74
C LEU A 173 5.94 11.67 -8.11
N LYS A 174 5.42 10.73 -8.91
CA LYS A 174 4.76 11.04 -10.19
C LYS A 174 3.48 11.84 -10.01
N GLY A 175 2.72 11.54 -8.97
CA GLY A 175 1.45 12.19 -8.68
C GLY A 175 1.59 13.63 -8.18
N SER A 176 2.70 13.95 -7.50
CA SER A 176 3.01 15.31 -7.06
C SER A 176 4.52 15.54 -6.88
N PRO A 177 5.13 16.52 -7.57
CA PRO A 177 6.52 16.90 -7.35
C PRO A 177 6.80 17.33 -5.90
N SER A 178 5.79 17.88 -5.21
CA SER A 178 5.91 18.29 -3.80
C SER A 178 6.12 17.10 -2.85
N CYS A 179 5.79 15.88 -3.28
CA CYS A 179 5.97 14.66 -2.48
C CYS A 179 7.46 14.32 -2.26
N PHE A 180 8.37 14.89 -3.06
CA PHE A 180 9.80 14.66 -2.88
C PHE A 180 10.31 15.16 -1.53
N ASP A 181 9.89 16.36 -1.11
CA ASP A 181 10.27 16.92 0.18
C ASP A 181 9.72 16.08 1.34
N ASP A 182 8.49 15.58 1.21
CA ASP A 182 7.85 14.68 2.17
C ASP A 182 8.62 13.36 2.31
N MET A 183 9.04 12.78 1.19
CA MET A 183 9.84 11.56 1.15
C MET A 183 11.19 11.78 1.82
N VAL A 184 11.91 12.85 1.46
CA VAL A 184 13.20 13.18 2.05
C VAL A 184 13.08 13.41 3.55
N TYR A 185 12.02 14.09 3.99
CA TYR A 185 11.74 14.32 5.40
C TYR A 185 11.59 13.00 6.17
N VAL A 186 10.75 12.08 5.69
CA VAL A 186 10.52 10.78 6.34
C VAL A 186 11.79 9.92 6.32
N LEU A 187 12.45 9.81 5.17
CA LEU A 187 13.65 8.97 5.02
C LEU A 187 14.83 9.49 5.83
N LYS A 188 14.97 10.81 5.98
CA LYS A 188 15.99 11.41 6.86
C LYS A 188 15.84 10.89 8.28
N GLY A 189 14.61 10.81 8.80
CA GLY A 189 14.34 10.23 10.11
C GLY A 189 14.89 8.80 10.23
N CYS A 190 14.61 7.96 9.24
CA CYS A 190 15.09 6.57 9.20
C CYS A 190 16.62 6.47 9.02
N LEU A 191 17.23 7.34 8.21
CA LEU A 191 18.69 7.41 8.01
C LEU A 191 19.45 7.85 9.26
N THR A 192 18.80 8.62 10.13
CA THR A 192 19.36 9.06 11.43
C THR A 192 18.97 8.14 12.60
N SER A 193 18.34 7.00 12.34
CA SER A 193 17.93 6.05 13.40
C SER A 193 19.14 5.55 14.20
N ALA A 194 18.95 5.34 15.50
CA ALA A 194 19.93 4.68 16.35
C ALA A 194 20.16 3.21 15.96
N ASN A 195 19.22 2.60 15.23
CA ASN A 195 19.29 1.23 14.78
C ASN A 195 20.06 1.13 13.45
N ALA A 196 21.22 0.47 13.45
CA ALA A 196 22.04 0.30 12.26
C ALA A 196 21.32 -0.41 11.11
N LEU A 197 20.46 -1.39 11.42
CA LEU A 197 19.70 -2.14 10.42
C LEU A 197 18.63 -1.27 9.75
N GLU A 198 17.98 -0.38 10.51
CA GLU A 198 17.02 0.56 9.93
C GLU A 198 17.72 1.55 8.98
N ARG A 199 18.93 2.00 9.34
CA ARG A 199 19.73 2.87 8.47
C ARG A 199 20.13 2.17 7.18
N GLU A 200 20.61 0.92 7.27
CA GLU A 200 20.96 0.09 6.10
C GLU A 200 19.76 -0.06 5.16
N ARG A 201 18.60 -0.47 5.69
CA ARG A 201 17.38 -0.63 4.89
C ARG A 201 16.84 0.67 4.31
N SER A 202 16.99 1.76 5.04
CA SER A 202 16.63 3.09 4.54
C SER A 202 17.52 3.48 3.36
N LEU A 203 18.83 3.22 3.43
CA LEU A 203 19.75 3.43 2.29
C LEU A 203 19.38 2.54 1.10
N ASP A 204 19.05 1.27 1.32
CA ASP A 204 18.61 0.36 0.26
C ASP A 204 17.34 0.85 -0.43
N LEU A 205 16.35 1.31 0.35
CA LEU A 205 15.12 1.89 -0.19
C LEU A 205 15.40 3.17 -0.99
N CYS A 206 16.25 4.07 -0.47
CA CYS A 206 16.69 5.26 -1.19
C CYS A 206 17.32 4.88 -2.54
N ALA A 207 18.23 3.90 -2.57
CA ALA A 207 18.86 3.43 -3.79
C ALA A 207 17.81 2.88 -4.78
N CYS A 208 16.87 2.07 -4.30
CA CYS A 208 15.79 1.52 -5.11
C CYS A 208 14.93 2.62 -5.76
N VAL A 209 14.54 3.64 -4.99
CA VAL A 209 13.73 4.76 -5.50
C VAL A 209 14.53 5.62 -6.49
N LEU A 210 15.80 5.92 -6.20
CA LEU A 210 16.65 6.73 -7.07
C LEU A 210 16.93 6.05 -8.41
N GLU A 211 17.21 4.75 -8.42
CA GLU A 211 17.39 4.00 -9.67
C GLU A 211 16.09 3.99 -10.48
N ALA A 212 14.93 3.77 -9.85
CA ALA A 212 13.64 3.83 -10.54
C ALA A 212 13.38 5.21 -11.17
N CYS A 213 13.64 6.29 -10.44
CA CYS A 213 13.52 7.66 -10.97
C CYS A 213 14.49 7.93 -12.14
N LYS A 214 15.71 7.40 -12.07
CA LYS A 214 16.73 7.56 -13.12
C LYS A 214 16.35 6.85 -14.41
N GLU A 215 15.84 5.62 -14.34
CA GLU A 215 15.40 4.87 -15.52
C GLU A 215 14.23 5.58 -16.23
N GLU A 216 13.32 6.21 -15.48
CA GLU A 216 12.25 7.01 -16.08
C GLU A 216 12.75 8.27 -16.78
N LEU A 217 13.75 8.94 -16.20
CA LEU A 217 14.36 10.10 -16.84
C LEU A 217 15.07 9.74 -18.15
N LYS A 218 15.66 8.53 -18.25
CA LYS A 218 16.25 8.03 -19.50
C LYS A 218 15.17 7.73 -20.54
N LEU A 219 14.09 7.06 -20.15
CA LEU A 219 12.92 6.79 -21.00
C LEU A 219 12.33 8.09 -21.57
N MET A 220 12.21 9.14 -20.74
CA MET A 220 11.73 10.45 -21.21
C MET A 220 12.69 11.18 -22.16
N ARG A 221 14.00 10.88 -22.10
CA ARG A 221 15.01 11.46 -22.99
C ARG A 221 15.15 10.71 -24.31
N GLY A 222 14.53 9.53 -24.45
CA GLY A 222 14.64 8.69 -25.64
C GLY A 222 15.98 7.95 -25.75
N ASP A 223 16.75 7.90 -24.67
CA ASP A 223 18.02 7.17 -24.60
C ASP A 223 17.72 5.70 -24.22
N SER A 224 17.14 4.94 -25.15
CA SER A 224 16.93 3.48 -25.04
C SER A 224 17.79 2.71 -26.02
#